data_AF-A0A2H5UZN6-F1
#
_entry.id   AF-A0A2H5UZN6-F1
#
_cell.length_a   1.000
_cell.length_b   1.000
_cell.length_c   1.000
_cell.angle_alpha   90.00
_cell.angle_beta   90.00
_cell.angle_gamma   90.00
#
_symmetry.space_group_name_H-M   'P 1'
#
loop_
_entity.id
_entity.type
_entity.pdbx_description
1 polymer ?
#
loop_
_entity_poly.entity_id
_entity_poly.type
_entity_poly.pdbx_seq_one_letter_code
_entity_poly.pdbx_strand_id
1 'polypeptide(L)'
;MWGIIYKKALTDRPPGLPHYFRCLDEDTWLSERRPLPTWMAAERLAVQLCPANRDLLTRIRRRHLADEGEVKAWTEAFFKFRDYTPPKPPVDLRPFYKGAGVIDTQALSRALRMDISEVVVMLRMLDKALMVAAVEEILQSVKHSREFSHKIELAKSRA
;
A
#
# COMPACT_ATOMS: atom_id res chain seq x y z
N MET A 1 -3.79 14.95 -20.81
CA MET A 1 -4.17 15.81 -19.67
C MET A 1 -5.03 15.00 -18.71
N TRP A 2 -4.44 14.06 -17.97
CA TRP A 2 -5.16 13.01 -17.20
C TRP A 2 -4.85 13.03 -15.69
N GLY A 3 -4.14 14.07 -15.22
CA GLY A 3 -3.47 14.06 -13.91
C GLY A 3 -4.24 14.70 -12.74
N ILE A 4 -5.46 15.22 -12.94
CA ILE A 4 -6.11 16.08 -11.92
C ILE A 4 -7.37 15.43 -11.30
N ILE A 5 -7.95 14.40 -11.93
CA ILE A 5 -9.25 13.84 -11.47
C ILE A 5 -9.09 12.77 -10.37
N TYR A 6 -7.89 12.23 -10.14
CA TYR A 6 -7.68 11.14 -9.18
C TYR A 6 -7.61 11.56 -7.70
N LYS A 7 -7.64 12.86 -7.38
CA LYS A 7 -7.27 13.36 -6.03
C LYS A 7 -8.32 13.21 -4.92
N LYS A 8 -9.53 12.70 -5.17
CA LYS A 8 -10.58 12.76 -4.12
C LYS A 8 -11.69 11.72 -4.26
N ALA A 9 -11.31 10.45 -4.30
CA ALA A 9 -12.18 9.42 -4.88
C ALA A 9 -12.14 8.08 -4.13
N LEU A 10 -12.12 8.06 -2.79
CA LEU A 10 -12.18 6.82 -2.01
C LEU A 10 -12.84 7.08 -0.64
N THR A 11 -14.17 7.06 -0.56
CA THR A 11 -14.90 6.75 0.69
C THR A 11 -16.40 6.58 0.43
N ASP A 12 -16.81 5.35 0.12
CA ASP A 12 -17.84 4.69 0.93
C ASP A 12 -17.10 3.55 1.64
N ARG A 13 -17.22 3.49 2.98
CA ARG A 13 -16.32 2.78 3.92
C ARG A 13 -15.60 1.54 3.34
N PRO A 14 -14.26 1.54 3.18
CA PRO A 14 -13.54 0.29 3.00
C PRO A 14 -13.68 -0.54 4.30
N PRO A 15 -13.94 -1.86 4.23
CA PRO A 15 -13.90 -2.71 5.41
C PRO A 15 -12.43 -2.83 5.82
N GLY A 16 -12.04 -2.07 6.84
CA GLY A 16 -10.68 -2.13 7.36
C GLY A 16 -10.41 -0.98 8.30
N LEU A 17 -10.33 -1.29 9.59
CA LEU A 17 -9.81 -0.36 10.58
C LEU A 17 -8.44 0.17 10.11
N PRO A 18 -8.11 1.44 10.38
CA PRO A 18 -6.88 2.02 9.85
C PRO A 18 -5.66 1.27 10.42
N HIS A 19 -4.62 1.13 9.61
CA HIS A 19 -3.36 0.51 10.00
C HIS A 19 -2.20 1.50 9.86
N TYR A 20 -1.16 1.27 10.66
CA TYR A 20 0.01 2.13 10.78
C TYR A 20 1.26 1.28 10.98
N PHE A 21 2.41 1.76 10.55
CA PHE A 21 3.68 1.28 11.08
C PHE A 21 3.91 1.89 12.46
N ARG A 22 4.14 1.02 13.45
CA ARG A 22 4.44 1.39 14.83
C ARG A 22 5.84 0.92 15.19
N CYS A 23 6.61 1.79 15.83
CA CYS A 23 7.80 1.40 16.58
C CYS A 23 7.37 0.93 17.97
N LEU A 24 7.74 -0.29 18.33
CA LEU A 24 7.33 -0.89 19.60
C LEU A 24 8.18 -0.43 20.79
N ASP A 25 9.43 -0.08 20.53
CA ASP A 25 10.39 0.32 21.56
C ASP A 25 10.17 1.78 22.01
N GLU A 26 9.79 2.65 21.08
CA GLU A 26 9.47 4.07 21.36
C GLU A 26 7.98 4.34 21.60
N ASP A 27 7.14 3.33 21.39
CA ASP A 27 5.68 3.46 21.36
C ASP A 27 5.18 4.61 20.45
N THR A 28 5.80 4.75 19.28
CA THR A 28 5.51 5.83 18.33
C THR A 28 5.04 5.32 16.96
N TRP A 29 4.41 6.21 16.19
CA TRP A 29 3.87 5.92 14.87
C TRP A 29 4.82 6.44 13.80
N LEU A 30 5.23 5.55 12.89
CA LEU A 30 6.20 5.84 11.83
C LEU A 30 5.54 6.16 10.48
N SER A 31 4.21 6.06 10.39
CA SER A 31 3.48 6.23 9.14
C SER A 31 2.16 6.99 9.34
N GLU A 32 1.59 7.47 8.23
CA GLU A 32 0.26 8.05 8.21
C GLU A 32 -0.83 7.01 8.44
N ARG A 33 -2.04 7.50 8.74
CA ARG A 33 -3.26 6.70 8.82
C ARG A 33 -3.68 6.23 7.43
N ARG A 34 -3.53 4.94 7.13
CA ARG A 34 -4.02 4.36 5.86
C ARG A 34 -4.86 3.09 6.07
N PRO A 35 -5.85 2.80 5.21
CA PRO A 35 -6.57 1.52 5.24
C PRO A 35 -5.62 0.35 4.95
N LEU A 36 -5.85 -0.82 5.56
CA LEU A 36 -5.05 -2.04 5.31
C LEU A 36 -4.84 -2.35 3.81
N PRO A 37 -5.87 -2.24 2.93
CA PRO A 37 -5.66 -2.51 1.52
C PRO A 37 -4.62 -1.62 0.84
N THR A 38 -4.35 -0.41 1.36
CA THR A 38 -3.29 0.45 0.83
C THR A 38 -1.91 -0.14 1.12
N TRP A 39 -1.68 -0.63 2.33
CA TRP A 39 -0.42 -1.29 2.70
C TRP A 39 -0.21 -2.59 1.93
N MET A 40 -1.28 -3.38 1.77
CA MET A 40 -1.24 -4.60 0.96
C MET A 40 -0.96 -4.30 -0.52
N ALA A 41 -1.49 -3.20 -1.05
CA ALA A 41 -1.22 -2.77 -2.41
C ALA A 41 0.25 -2.35 -2.61
N ALA A 42 0.82 -1.58 -1.66
CA ALA A 42 2.22 -1.20 -1.71
C ALA A 42 3.14 -2.43 -1.62
N GLU A 43 2.88 -3.35 -0.68
CA GLU A 43 3.66 -4.58 -0.57
C GLU A 43 3.54 -5.45 -1.82
N ARG A 44 2.32 -5.65 -2.34
CA ARG A 44 2.10 -6.45 -3.55
C ARG A 44 2.80 -5.86 -4.76
N LEU A 45 2.71 -4.54 -4.94
CA LEU A 45 3.40 -3.85 -6.03
C LEU A 45 4.92 -3.94 -5.87
N ALA A 46 5.45 -3.85 -4.64
CA ALA A 46 6.87 -4.05 -4.39
C ALA A 46 7.33 -5.46 -4.77
N VAL A 47 6.56 -6.50 -4.42
CA VAL A 47 6.86 -7.88 -4.83
C VAL A 47 6.79 -8.05 -6.35
N GLN A 48 5.87 -7.38 -7.04
CA GLN A 48 5.79 -7.43 -8.51
C GLN A 48 7.00 -6.76 -9.18
N LEU A 49 7.47 -5.64 -8.63
CA LEU A 49 8.61 -4.89 -9.17
C LEU A 49 9.97 -5.49 -8.78
N CYS A 50 10.04 -6.18 -7.64
CA CYS A 50 11.25 -6.80 -7.08
C CYS A 50 10.99 -8.25 -6.66
N PRO A 51 10.67 -9.18 -7.59
CA PRO A 51 10.26 -10.54 -7.24
C PRO A 51 11.35 -11.34 -6.50
N ALA A 52 12.63 -11.07 -6.79
CA ALA A 52 13.76 -11.70 -6.10
C ALA A 52 13.82 -11.36 -4.60
N ASN A 53 13.23 -10.24 -4.18
CA ASN A 53 13.26 -9.76 -2.80
C ASN A 53 11.96 -10.09 -2.05
N ARG A 54 11.09 -10.96 -2.57
CA ARG A 54 9.76 -11.26 -2.02
C ARG A 54 9.79 -11.59 -0.53
N ASP A 55 10.73 -12.43 -0.11
CA ASP A 55 10.81 -12.89 1.28
C ASP A 55 11.19 -11.77 2.25
N LEU A 56 11.91 -10.74 1.77
CA LEU A 56 12.24 -9.54 2.54
C LEU A 56 11.06 -8.57 2.56
N LEU A 57 10.47 -8.29 1.41
CA LEU A 57 9.37 -7.33 1.27
C LEU A 57 8.09 -7.76 2.00
N THR A 58 7.85 -9.06 2.16
CA THR A 58 6.65 -9.57 2.85
C THR A 58 6.76 -9.56 4.39
N ARG A 59 7.95 -9.28 4.96
CA ARG A 59 8.18 -9.25 6.41
C ARG A 59 7.39 -8.18 7.13
N ILE A 60 7.08 -7.07 6.44
CA ILE A 60 6.27 -5.95 6.95
C ILE A 60 4.90 -6.36 7.49
N ARG A 61 4.41 -7.55 7.10
CA ARG A 61 3.14 -8.13 7.59
C ARG A 61 3.23 -8.59 9.05
N ARG A 62 4.43 -8.73 9.60
CA ARG A 62 4.70 -9.30 10.91
C ARG A 62 5.47 -8.30 11.75
N ARG A 63 5.33 -8.42 13.06
CA ARG A 63 6.24 -7.79 14.01
C ARG A 63 7.65 -8.33 13.80
N HIS A 64 8.63 -7.47 13.53
CA HIS A 64 10.01 -7.88 13.31
C HIS A 64 11.00 -6.74 13.58
N LEU A 65 12.29 -7.09 13.58
CA LEU A 65 13.41 -6.15 13.54
C LEU A 65 13.99 -6.19 12.12
N ALA A 66 14.09 -5.04 11.45
CA ALA A 66 14.60 -4.96 10.10
C ALA A 66 16.12 -5.22 10.05
N ASP A 67 16.54 -5.99 9.05
CA ASP A 67 17.96 -6.19 8.74
C ASP A 67 18.40 -5.32 7.55
N GLU A 68 19.71 -5.34 7.25
CA GLU A 68 20.27 -4.59 6.14
C GLU A 68 19.73 -5.06 4.78
N GLY A 69 19.45 -6.35 4.64
CA GLY A 69 18.87 -6.91 3.42
C GLY A 69 17.48 -6.35 3.15
N GLU A 70 16.66 -6.22 4.19
CA GLU A 70 15.32 -5.64 4.11
C GLU A 70 15.36 -4.16 3.76
N VAL A 71 16.25 -3.36 4.37
CA VAL A 71 16.46 -1.95 4.00
C VAL A 71 16.83 -1.83 2.52
N LYS A 72 17.75 -2.69 2.04
CA LYS A 72 18.18 -2.70 0.64
C LYS A 72 17.02 -3.05 -0.30
N ALA A 73 16.25 -4.08 0.03
CA ALA A 73 15.09 -4.52 -0.75
C ALA A 73 14.03 -3.41 -0.88
N TRP A 74 13.69 -2.73 0.22
CA TRP A 74 12.74 -1.62 0.20
C TRP A 74 13.29 -0.37 -0.49
N THR A 75 14.60 -0.12 -0.40
CA THR A 75 15.25 0.97 -1.15
C THR A 75 15.15 0.73 -2.66
N GLU A 76 15.45 -0.49 -3.13
CA GLU A 76 15.30 -0.87 -4.54
C GLU A 76 13.82 -0.74 -4.99
N ALA A 77 12.88 -1.23 -4.19
CA ALA A 77 11.46 -1.12 -4.47
C ALA A 77 11.02 0.35 -4.58
N PHE A 78 11.44 1.22 -3.66
CA PHE A 78 11.12 2.65 -3.70
C PHE A 78 11.53 3.31 -5.03
N PHE A 79 12.74 3.06 -5.52
CA PHE A 79 13.16 3.60 -6.82
C PHE A 79 12.30 3.06 -7.97
N LYS A 80 11.99 1.77 -8.00
CA LYS A 80 11.10 1.21 -9.02
C LYS A 80 9.67 1.77 -8.96
N PHE A 81 9.16 2.12 -7.78
CA PHE A 81 7.86 2.80 -7.65
C PHE A 81 7.85 4.20 -8.28
N ARG A 82 8.95 4.94 -8.17
CA ARG A 82 9.07 6.27 -8.78
C ARG A 82 8.98 6.18 -10.31
N ASP A 83 9.58 5.15 -10.89
CA ASP A 83 9.61 4.94 -12.34
C ASP A 83 8.40 4.14 -12.86
N TYR A 84 7.70 3.44 -11.98
CA TYR A 84 6.51 2.66 -12.31
C TYR A 84 5.43 3.53 -12.95
N THR A 85 4.87 3.01 -14.04
CA THR A 85 3.68 3.55 -14.69
C THR A 85 2.54 2.58 -14.41
N PRO A 86 1.46 3.02 -13.72
CA PRO A 86 0.30 2.17 -13.49
C PRO A 86 -0.20 1.52 -14.77
N PRO A 87 -0.44 0.19 -14.78
CA PRO A 87 -1.00 -0.47 -15.94
C PRO A 87 -2.39 0.08 -16.22
N LYS A 88 -2.82 -0.04 -17.47
CA LYS A 88 -4.23 0.23 -17.80
C LYS A 88 -5.12 -0.72 -16.99
N PRO A 89 -6.23 -0.23 -16.43
CA PRO A 89 -7.18 -1.10 -15.76
C PRO A 89 -7.66 -2.22 -16.70
N PRO A 90 -7.95 -3.43 -16.18
CA PRO A 90 -8.37 -4.56 -17.01
C PRO A 90 -9.74 -4.34 -17.68
N VAL A 91 -10.53 -3.38 -17.19
CA VAL A 91 -11.84 -2.99 -17.73
C VAL A 91 -12.00 -1.47 -17.68
N ASP A 92 -12.92 -0.94 -18.46
CA ASP A 92 -13.33 0.45 -18.33
C ASP A 92 -13.97 0.69 -16.96
N LEU A 93 -13.39 1.58 -16.16
CA LEU A 93 -13.88 1.88 -14.82
C LEU A 93 -15.07 2.85 -14.81
N ARG A 94 -15.32 3.57 -15.92
CA ARG A 94 -16.37 4.62 -16.01
C ARG A 94 -17.77 4.14 -15.58
N PRO A 95 -18.26 2.96 -16.00
CA PRO A 95 -19.59 2.49 -15.63
C PRO A 95 -19.76 2.20 -14.13
N PHE A 96 -18.66 2.05 -13.40
CA PHE A 96 -18.67 1.69 -11.99
C PHE A 96 -18.64 2.92 -11.07
N TYR A 97 -18.56 4.14 -11.59
CA TYR A 97 -18.61 5.34 -10.77
C TYR A 97 -20.04 5.68 -10.33
N LYS A 98 -20.26 5.81 -9.02
CA LYS A 98 -21.54 6.16 -8.38
C LYS A 98 -21.67 7.66 -8.04
N GLY A 99 -20.92 8.52 -8.72
CA GLY A 99 -20.86 9.96 -8.42
C GLY A 99 -19.43 10.48 -8.37
N ALA A 100 -19.19 11.49 -7.54
CA ALA A 100 -17.91 12.20 -7.42
C ALA A 100 -16.76 11.28 -6.95
N GLY A 101 -16.19 10.51 -7.87
CA GLY A 101 -15.01 9.68 -7.63
C GLY A 101 -15.27 8.38 -6.86
N VAL A 102 -16.49 8.04 -6.47
CA VAL A 102 -16.74 6.79 -5.74
C VAL A 102 -16.95 5.64 -6.72
N ILE A 103 -16.10 4.61 -6.66
CA ILE A 103 -16.23 3.38 -7.45
C ILE A 103 -17.08 2.36 -6.67
N ASP A 104 -18.09 1.79 -7.33
CA ASP A 104 -18.83 0.63 -6.86
C ASP A 104 -17.95 -0.63 -6.92
N THR A 105 -17.23 -0.88 -5.83
CA THR A 105 -16.34 -2.03 -5.70
C THR A 105 -17.10 -3.35 -5.74
N GLN A 106 -18.39 -3.40 -5.35
CA GLN A 106 -19.19 -4.61 -5.42
C GLN A 106 -19.53 -4.94 -6.88
N ALA A 107 -20.05 -3.98 -7.65
CA ALA A 107 -20.33 -4.20 -9.06
C ALA A 107 -19.06 -4.53 -9.85
N LEU A 108 -17.94 -3.84 -9.55
CA LEU A 108 -16.66 -4.11 -10.19
C LEU A 108 -16.11 -5.50 -9.84
N SER A 109 -16.24 -5.94 -8.58
CA SER A 109 -15.83 -7.29 -8.15
C SER A 109 -16.58 -8.39 -8.93
N ARG A 110 -17.89 -8.23 -9.13
CA ARG A 110 -18.70 -9.16 -9.92
C ARG A 110 -18.28 -9.16 -11.39
N ALA A 111 -18.04 -7.99 -11.98
CA ALA A 111 -17.62 -7.86 -13.37
C ALA A 111 -16.25 -8.50 -13.63
N LEU A 112 -15.30 -8.33 -12.70
CA LEU A 112 -13.94 -8.87 -12.79
C LEU A 112 -13.83 -10.32 -12.30
N ARG A 113 -14.88 -10.88 -11.68
CA ARG A 113 -14.85 -12.18 -10.99
C ARG A 113 -13.71 -12.27 -9.97
N MET A 114 -13.50 -11.17 -9.25
CA MET A 114 -12.49 -11.02 -8.20
C MET A 114 -13.16 -10.80 -6.86
N ASP A 115 -12.49 -11.14 -5.77
CA ASP A 115 -12.94 -10.75 -4.43
C ASP A 115 -12.92 -9.21 -4.28
N ILE A 116 -13.82 -8.66 -3.45
CA ILE A 116 -13.90 -7.22 -3.20
C ILE A 116 -12.55 -6.68 -2.67
N SER A 117 -11.89 -7.41 -1.77
CA SER A 117 -10.60 -6.99 -1.21
C SER A 117 -9.51 -6.91 -2.30
N GLU A 118 -9.51 -7.85 -3.23
CA GLU A 118 -8.59 -7.90 -4.37
C GLU A 118 -8.83 -6.75 -5.34
N VAL A 119 -10.10 -6.41 -5.61
CA VAL A 119 -10.45 -5.22 -6.41
C VAL A 119 -9.97 -3.94 -5.74
N VAL A 120 -10.16 -3.80 -4.43
CA VAL A 120 -9.70 -2.61 -3.71
C VAL A 120 -8.18 -2.49 -3.80
N VAL A 121 -7.43 -3.57 -3.58
CA VAL A 121 -5.96 -3.58 -3.72
C VAL A 121 -5.55 -3.17 -5.15
N MET A 122 -6.19 -3.74 -6.17
CA MET A 122 -5.92 -3.40 -7.57
C MET A 122 -6.18 -1.91 -7.86
N LEU A 123 -7.30 -1.35 -7.39
CA LEU A 123 -7.60 0.07 -7.53
C LEU A 123 -6.56 0.95 -6.83
N ARG A 124 -6.05 0.54 -5.67
CA ARG A 124 -4.97 1.29 -4.97
C ARG A 124 -3.67 1.31 -5.78
N MET A 125 -3.31 0.19 -6.40
CA MET A 125 -2.10 0.10 -7.24
C MET A 125 -2.15 1.00 -8.50
N LEU A 126 -3.34 1.46 -8.89
CA LEU A 126 -3.53 2.41 -9.99
C LEU A 126 -3.21 3.86 -9.59
N ASP A 127 -3.26 4.18 -8.29
CA ASP A 127 -2.92 5.50 -7.77
C ASP A 127 -1.42 5.60 -7.51
N LYS A 128 -0.67 6.06 -8.51
CA LYS A 128 0.80 6.22 -8.42
C LYS A 128 1.23 7.07 -7.23
N ALA A 129 0.55 8.19 -6.99
CA ALA A 129 0.94 9.12 -5.93
C ALA A 129 0.77 8.47 -4.55
N LEU A 130 -0.35 7.77 -4.35
CA LEU A 130 -0.59 7.00 -3.14
C LEU A 130 0.45 5.88 -2.95
N MET A 131 0.78 5.16 -4.02
CA MET A 131 1.74 4.06 -3.97
C MET A 131 3.15 4.56 -3.63
N VAL A 132 3.60 5.68 -4.23
CA VAL A 132 4.91 6.29 -3.92
C VAL A 132 4.99 6.72 -2.46
N ALA A 133 3.95 7.40 -1.95
CA ALA A 133 3.92 7.81 -0.54
C ALA A 133 3.92 6.60 0.42
N ALA A 134 3.12 5.57 0.12
CA ALA A 134 3.03 4.38 0.95
C ALA A 134 4.36 3.60 0.99
N VAL A 135 5.06 3.44 -0.14
CA VAL A 135 6.37 2.76 -0.15
C VAL A 135 7.45 3.57 0.55
N GLU A 136 7.37 4.91 0.50
CA GLU A 136 8.30 5.79 1.22
C GLU A 136 8.13 5.62 2.74
N GLU A 137 6.89 5.63 3.25
CA GLU A 137 6.61 5.40 4.67
C GLU A 137 7.07 4.02 5.15
N ILE A 138 6.91 2.99 4.33
CA ILE A 138 7.45 1.65 4.62
C ILE A 138 8.98 1.71 4.71
N LEU A 139 9.63 2.31 3.71
CA LEU A 139 11.08 2.43 3.68
C LEU A 139 11.63 3.18 4.89
N GLN A 140 11.00 4.30 5.29
CA GLN A 140 11.43 5.04 6.47
C GLN A 140 11.23 4.24 7.76
N SER A 141 10.13 3.47 7.85
CA SER A 141 9.87 2.59 9.00
C SER A 141 10.93 1.49 9.14
N VAL A 142 11.30 0.86 8.01
CA VAL A 142 12.32 -0.17 7.94
C VAL A 142 13.71 0.40 8.25
N LYS A 143 14.04 1.59 7.75
CA LYS A 143 15.29 2.29 8.08
C LYS A 143 15.39 2.61 9.57
N HIS A 144 14.33 3.18 10.15
CA HIS A 144 14.24 3.45 11.58
C HIS A 144 14.46 2.17 12.40
N SER A 145 13.76 1.09 12.05
CA SER A 145 13.93 -0.22 12.71
C SER A 145 15.39 -0.68 12.71
N ARG A 146 16.07 -0.56 11.56
CA ARG A 146 17.47 -1.01 11.42
C ARG A 146 18.46 -0.10 12.14
N GLU A 147 18.30 1.21 12.03
CA GLU A 147 19.21 2.23 12.57
C GLU A 147 19.23 2.20 14.10
N PHE A 148 18.05 2.14 14.71
CA PHE A 148 17.90 2.16 16.17
C PHE A 148 17.79 0.76 16.78
N SER A 149 17.80 -0.29 15.97
CA SER A 149 17.56 -1.67 16.39
C SER A 149 16.19 -1.87 17.08
N HIS A 150 15.18 -1.13 16.64
CA HIS A 150 13.82 -1.16 17.18
C HIS A 150 12.91 -2.10 16.41
N LYS A 151 12.00 -2.79 17.09
CA LYS A 151 10.99 -3.65 16.46
C LYS A 151 9.86 -2.79 15.91
N ILE A 152 9.43 -3.13 14.69
CA ILE A 152 8.29 -2.50 14.02
C ILE A 152 7.17 -3.51 13.75
N GLU A 153 5.95 -3.02 13.65
CA GLU A 153 4.79 -3.80 13.22
C GLU A 153 3.80 -2.95 12.41
N LEU A 154 3.03 -3.61 11.54
CA LEU A 154 1.84 -3.03 10.94
C LEU A 154 0.64 -3.25 11.88
N ALA A 155 0.34 -2.25 12.71
CA ALA A 155 -0.68 -2.32 13.73
C ALA A 155 -2.04 -1.83 13.23
N LYS A 156 -3.12 -2.49 13.66
CA LYS A 156 -4.50 -1.99 13.58
C LYS A 156 -4.69 -0.88 14.61
N SER A 157 -5.48 0.15 14.27
CA SER A 157 -5.61 1.42 15.00
C SER A 157 -5.65 1.35 16.52
N ARG A 158 -5.12 2.43 17.14
CA ARG A 158 -5.18 2.80 18.57
C ARG A 158 -6.43 2.27 19.28
N ALA A 159 -6.22 1.40 20.27
CA ALA A 159 -7.13 1.33 21.42
C ALA A 159 -6.98 2.64 22.22
#